data_AF-A0A352S891-F1
#
_entry.id   AF-A0A352S891-F1
#
_cell.length_a   1.000
_cell.length_b   1.000
_cell.length_c   1.000
_cell.angle_alpha   90.00
_cell.angle_beta   90.00
_cell.angle_gamma   90.00
#
_symmetry.space_group_name_H-M   'P 1'
#
loop_
_entity.id
_entity.type
_entity.pdbx_description
1 polymer ?
#
loop_
_entity_poly.entity_id
_entity_poly.type
_entity_poly.pdbx_seq_one_letter_code
_entity_poly.pdbx_strand_id
1 'polypeptide(L)'
;MKRLAGRLAILLALGLAAISSARASEIVCPPNYQASTVRCVDPSVSYCARPAARLASGERLICEYAMLNVAYERIYADQQRMLHAGTLSTADLAAWRRKRNGCETVTCVDEVFADWRRMPARRPVEHPVTARTMASTANRPPTIAPAPAPAP
;
A
#
# COMPACT_ATOMS: atom_id res chain seq x y z
N MET A 1 14.62 -39.86 0.64
CA MET A 1 13.39 -39.21 0.11
C MET A 1 12.53 -38.48 1.16
N LYS A 2 12.31 -39.03 2.37
CA LYS A 2 11.47 -38.39 3.42
C LYS A 2 11.93 -36.99 3.89
N ARG A 3 13.23 -36.71 3.90
CA ARG A 3 13.80 -35.40 4.32
C ARG A 3 13.59 -34.27 3.29
N LEU A 4 13.47 -34.61 2.01
CA LEU A 4 13.20 -33.65 0.93
C LEU A 4 11.73 -33.21 0.95
N ALA A 5 10.81 -34.14 1.19
CA ALA A 5 9.39 -33.85 1.32
C ALA A 5 9.09 -32.89 2.49
N GLY A 6 9.74 -33.08 3.65
CA GLY A 6 9.58 -32.19 4.81
C GLY A 6 10.09 -30.76 4.55
N ARG A 7 11.22 -30.62 3.84
CA ARG A 7 11.76 -29.31 3.46
C ARG A 7 10.87 -28.61 2.42
N LEU A 8 10.30 -29.35 1.47
CA LEU A 8 9.35 -28.80 0.51
C LEU A 8 8.08 -28.29 1.20
N ALA A 9 7.55 -29.03 2.17
CA ALA A 9 6.38 -28.62 2.95
C ALA A 9 6.64 -27.35 3.78
N ILE A 10 7.83 -27.24 4.37
CA ILE A 10 8.24 -26.03 5.13
C ILE A 10 8.39 -24.82 4.20
N LEU A 11 9.00 -25.00 3.02
CA LEU A 11 9.14 -23.93 2.02
C LEU A 11 7.79 -23.49 1.43
N LEU A 12 6.86 -24.43 1.20
CA LEU A 12 5.49 -24.12 0.78
C LEU A 12 4.73 -23.35 1.88
N ALA A 13 4.83 -23.75 3.15
CA ALA A 13 4.19 -23.06 4.26
C ALA A 13 4.75 -21.64 4.48
N LEU A 14 6.07 -21.46 4.34
CA LEU A 14 6.72 -20.14 4.38
C LEU A 14 6.37 -19.27 3.17
N GLY A 15 6.21 -19.88 1.99
CA GLY A 15 5.77 -19.19 0.77
C GLY A 15 4.33 -18.65 0.86
N LEU A 16 3.41 -19.41 1.45
CA LEU A 16 2.01 -18.96 1.63
C LEU A 16 1.88 -17.83 2.68
N ALA A 17 2.75 -17.79 3.70
CA ALA A 17 2.75 -16.72 4.69
C ALA A 17 3.34 -15.40 4.18
N ALA A 18 4.15 -15.45 3.10
CA ALA A 18 4.77 -14.29 2.47
C ALA A 18 3.90 -13.64 1.39
N ILE A 19 2.71 -14.17 1.11
CA ILE A 19 1.70 -13.47 0.31
C ILE A 19 1.14 -12.35 1.18
N SER A 20 1.95 -11.30 1.35
CA SER A 20 1.46 -9.99 1.73
C SER A 20 0.34 -9.69 0.75
N SER A 21 -0.90 -9.81 1.22
CA SER A 21 -2.09 -9.48 0.45
C SER A 21 -1.81 -8.14 -0.23
N ALA A 22 -1.65 -8.13 -1.55
CA ALA A 22 -1.56 -6.91 -2.31
C ALA A 22 -2.82 -6.12 -1.94
N ARG A 23 -2.67 -5.08 -1.12
CA ARG A 23 -3.79 -4.24 -0.72
C ARG A 23 -4.24 -3.59 -2.02
N ALA A 24 -5.35 -4.07 -2.58
CA ALA A 24 -6.08 -3.38 -3.62
C ALA A 24 -6.57 -2.08 -2.96
N SER A 25 -5.84 -1.00 -3.26
CA SER A 25 -6.00 0.35 -2.73
C SER A 25 -5.99 0.55 -1.20
N GLU A 26 -5.80 1.81 -0.79
CA GLU A 26 -5.83 2.21 0.62
C GLU A 26 -7.28 2.35 1.14
N ILE A 27 -8.24 2.59 0.25
CA ILE A 27 -9.67 2.64 0.59
C ILE A 27 -10.29 1.27 0.35
N VAL A 28 -10.77 0.62 1.41
CA VAL A 28 -11.53 -0.63 1.28
C VAL A 28 -13.01 -0.30 1.21
N CYS A 29 -13.56 -0.29 -0.01
CA CYS A 29 -14.99 -0.12 -0.22
C CYS A 29 -15.75 -1.40 0.17
N PRO A 30 -16.75 -1.34 1.06
CA PRO A 30 -17.55 -2.51 1.41
C PRO A 30 -18.23 -3.12 0.18
N PRO A 31 -18.41 -4.45 0.12
CA PRO A 31 -19.19 -5.07 -0.94
C PRO A 31 -20.61 -4.50 -0.93
N ASN A 32 -21.20 -4.30 -2.12
CA ASN A 32 -22.53 -3.73 -2.29
C ASN A 32 -22.69 -2.30 -1.72
N TYR A 33 -21.61 -1.51 -1.63
CA TYR A 33 -21.71 -0.13 -1.15
C TYR A 33 -22.69 0.71 -1.97
N GLN A 34 -22.67 0.52 -3.30
CA GLN A 34 -23.58 1.19 -4.24
C GLN A 34 -25.05 0.76 -4.05
N ALA A 35 -25.29 -0.47 -3.58
CA ALA A 35 -26.62 -0.96 -3.22
C ALA A 35 -27.00 -0.71 -1.74
N SER A 36 -26.06 -0.20 -0.93
CA SER A 36 -26.24 0.06 0.51
C SER A 36 -26.58 1.51 0.83
N THR A 37 -26.85 2.34 -0.18
CA THR A 37 -27.15 3.75 0.04
C THR A 37 -28.47 3.97 0.78
N VAL A 38 -29.36 2.98 0.83
CA VAL A 38 -30.62 3.04 1.58
C VAL A 38 -31.03 1.64 2.06
N ARG A 39 -30.78 1.28 3.33
CA ARG A 39 -31.43 0.13 3.97
C ARG A 39 -32.58 0.67 4.81
N CYS A 40 -33.80 0.59 4.32
CA CYS A 40 -34.98 0.90 5.12
C CYS A 40 -35.20 -0.28 6.08
N VAL A 41 -35.04 -0.02 7.37
CA VAL A 41 -35.45 -0.97 8.41
C VAL A 41 -36.93 -0.68 8.64
N ASP A 42 -37.79 -1.61 8.23
CA ASP A 42 -39.24 -1.60 8.44
C ASP A 42 -40.05 -0.65 7.52
N PRO A 43 -41.12 -1.13 6.83
CA PRO A 43 -42.03 -0.26 6.07
C PRO A 43 -42.87 0.68 6.94
N SER A 44 -42.86 0.53 8.27
CA SER A 44 -43.62 1.36 9.21
C SER A 44 -42.89 2.62 9.71
N VAL A 45 -41.58 2.74 9.49
CA VAL A 45 -40.80 3.93 9.87
C VAL A 45 -40.28 4.66 8.62
N SER A 46 -40.68 5.93 8.46
CA SER A 46 -40.41 6.76 7.27
C SER A 46 -38.96 7.22 7.11
N TYR A 47 -37.98 6.63 7.81
CA TYR A 47 -36.58 7.02 7.67
C TYR A 47 -35.70 5.80 7.38
N CYS A 48 -35.07 5.82 6.22
CA CYS A 48 -34.06 4.86 5.87
C CYS A 48 -32.71 5.39 6.38
N ALA A 49 -32.17 4.76 7.42
CA ALA A 49 -30.91 5.18 8.00
C ALA A 49 -29.74 4.71 7.12
N ARG A 50 -28.91 5.65 6.68
CA ARG A 50 -27.63 5.33 6.07
C ARG A 50 -26.73 4.74 7.16
N PRO A 51 -26.14 3.54 6.98
CA PRO A 51 -25.17 3.01 7.94
C PRO A 51 -24.08 4.06 8.17
N ALA A 52 -23.76 4.35 9.43
CA ALA A 52 -22.65 5.23 9.79
C ALA A 52 -21.36 4.61 9.24
N ALA A 53 -20.98 5.02 8.04
CA ALA A 53 -19.79 4.52 7.40
C ALA A 53 -18.58 5.06 8.19
N ARG A 54 -17.70 4.17 8.63
CA ARG A 54 -16.41 4.52 9.27
C ARG A 54 -15.44 5.23 8.32
N LEU A 55 -15.88 5.58 7.12
CA LEU A 55 -15.11 6.23 6.07
C LEU A 55 -15.19 7.73 6.24
N ALA A 56 -14.09 8.43 5.97
CA ALA A 56 -14.13 9.88 5.82
C ALA A 56 -15.06 10.26 4.65
N SER A 57 -15.60 11.49 4.64
CA SER A 57 -16.60 11.90 3.65
C SER A 57 -16.11 11.71 2.21
N GLY A 58 -14.87 12.07 1.89
CA GLY A 58 -14.33 11.84 0.55
C GLY A 58 -14.20 10.36 0.17
N GLU A 59 -13.78 9.51 1.11
CA GLU A 59 -13.67 8.06 0.88
C GLU A 59 -15.03 7.42 0.69
N ARG A 60 -16.02 7.89 1.45
CA ARG A 60 -17.42 7.53 1.30
C ARG A 60 -17.86 7.80 -0.13
N LEU A 61 -17.71 9.03 -0.62
CA LEU A 61 -18.06 9.40 -1.99
C LEU A 61 -17.34 8.53 -3.03
N ILE A 62 -16.05 8.26 -2.85
CA ILE A 62 -15.31 7.37 -3.77
C ILE A 62 -15.97 6.00 -3.86
N CYS A 63 -16.40 5.43 -2.74
CA CYS A 63 -17.08 4.14 -2.74
C CYS A 63 -18.52 4.19 -3.31
N GLU A 64 -19.23 5.31 -3.14
CA GLU A 64 -20.60 5.48 -3.66
C GLU A 64 -20.65 5.58 -5.17
N TYR A 65 -19.69 6.30 -5.76
CA TYR A 65 -19.70 6.64 -7.17
C TYR A 65 -18.69 5.76 -7.92
N ALA A 66 -19.18 4.84 -8.75
CA ALA A 66 -18.34 3.89 -9.50
C ALA A 66 -17.22 4.59 -10.29
N MET A 67 -17.51 5.75 -10.90
CA MET A 67 -16.53 6.53 -11.65
C MET A 67 -15.40 7.06 -10.75
N LEU A 68 -15.73 7.54 -9.55
CA LEU A 68 -14.73 7.99 -8.58
C LEU A 68 -13.87 6.81 -8.09
N ASN A 69 -14.48 5.65 -7.83
CA ASN A 69 -13.75 4.45 -7.44
C ASN A 69 -12.72 4.04 -8.50
N VAL A 70 -13.14 3.92 -9.76
CA VAL A 70 -12.25 3.54 -10.87
C VAL A 70 -11.15 4.58 -11.08
N ALA A 71 -11.47 5.87 -10.97
CA ALA A 71 -10.47 6.94 -11.06
C ALA A 71 -9.45 6.88 -9.90
N TYR A 72 -9.93 6.62 -8.69
CA TYR A 72 -9.09 6.48 -7.50
C TYR A 72 -8.11 5.31 -7.63
N GLU A 73 -8.53 4.15 -8.12
CA GLU A 73 -7.63 3.00 -8.32
C GLU A 73 -6.43 3.34 -9.22
N ARG A 74 -6.65 4.14 -10.29
CA ARG A 74 -5.57 4.61 -11.17
C ARG A 74 -4.62 5.57 -10.45
N ILE A 75 -5.17 6.49 -9.65
CA ILE A 75 -4.39 7.43 -8.84
C ILE A 75 -3.57 6.66 -7.79
N TYR A 76 -4.16 5.66 -7.14
CA TYR A 76 -3.47 4.85 -6.15
C TYR A 76 -2.29 4.09 -6.76
N ALA A 77 -2.49 3.47 -7.93
CA ALA A 77 -1.40 2.81 -8.64
C ALA A 77 -0.27 3.78 -9.02
N ASP A 78 -0.62 5.01 -9.41
CA ASP A 78 0.34 6.07 -9.69
C ASP A 78 1.10 6.51 -8.43
N GLN A 79 0.40 6.69 -7.31
CA GLN A 79 1.01 6.99 -6.01
C GLN A 79 2.02 5.91 -5.60
N GLN A 80 1.67 4.62 -5.76
CA GLN A 80 2.62 3.54 -5.45
C GLN A 80 3.87 3.61 -6.33
N ARG A 81 3.72 3.85 -7.64
CA ARG A 81 4.88 4.02 -8.54
C ARG A 81 5.76 5.19 -8.12
N MET A 82 5.18 6.33 -7.78
CA MET A 82 5.94 7.52 -7.37
C MET A 82 6.62 7.35 -6.01
N LEU A 83 5.98 6.64 -5.06
CA LEU A 83 6.62 6.27 -3.80
C LEU A 83 7.84 5.39 -4.04
N HIS A 84 7.70 4.37 -4.89
CA HIS A 84 8.81 3.47 -5.24
C HIS A 84 9.94 4.20 -5.98
N ALA A 85 9.61 5.16 -6.84
CA ALA A 85 10.59 6.01 -7.54
C ALA A 85 11.20 7.11 -6.65
N GLY A 86 10.71 7.28 -5.41
CA GLY A 86 11.12 8.36 -4.51
C GLY A 86 10.64 9.74 -4.94
N THR A 87 9.81 9.87 -5.98
CA THR A 87 9.32 11.15 -6.51
C THR A 87 8.08 11.67 -5.77
N LEU A 88 7.56 10.91 -4.80
CA LEU A 88 6.49 11.31 -3.89
C LEU A 88 6.93 11.06 -2.45
N SER A 89 6.82 12.07 -1.58
CA SER A 89 7.04 11.87 -0.15
C SER A 89 5.78 11.34 0.54
N THR A 90 5.95 10.62 1.65
CA THR A 90 4.82 10.16 2.48
C THR A 90 4.04 11.33 3.06
N ALA A 91 4.70 12.46 3.34
CA ALA A 91 4.06 13.68 3.83
C ALA A 91 3.16 14.32 2.77
N ASP A 92 3.61 14.39 1.52
CA ASP A 92 2.80 14.89 0.40
C ASP A 92 1.58 14.01 0.16
N LEU A 93 1.77 12.68 0.17
CA LEU A 93 0.67 11.74 0.05
C LEU A 93 -0.35 11.90 1.19
N ALA A 94 0.12 12.06 2.43
CA ALA A 94 -0.75 12.31 3.57
C ALA A 94 -1.51 13.63 3.45
N ALA A 95 -0.88 14.69 2.96
CA ALA A 95 -1.53 15.98 2.71
C ALA A 95 -2.62 15.86 1.63
N TRP A 96 -2.33 15.17 0.54
CA TRP A 96 -3.31 14.90 -0.51
C TRP A 96 -4.50 14.09 0.02
N ARG A 97 -4.24 13.03 0.81
CA ARG A 97 -5.30 12.22 1.45
C ARG A 97 -6.18 13.05 2.38
N ARG A 98 -5.61 13.95 3.18
CA ARG A 98 -6.39 14.87 4.03
C ARG A 98 -7.32 15.75 3.19
N LYS A 99 -6.81 16.32 2.08
CA LYS A 99 -7.63 17.13 1.15
C LYS A 99 -8.79 16.31 0.58
N ARG A 100 -8.51 15.10 0.07
CA ARG A 100 -9.52 14.15 -0.42
C ARG A 100 -10.59 13.87 0.65
N ASN A 101 -10.15 13.52 1.85
CA ASN A 101 -11.04 13.06 2.93
C ASN A 101 -11.96 14.17 3.45
N GLY A 102 -11.54 15.43 3.33
CA GLY A 102 -12.36 16.61 3.67
C GLY A 102 -13.41 16.98 2.64
N CYS A 103 -13.48 16.32 1.48
CA CYS A 103 -14.50 16.61 0.48
C CYS A 103 -15.89 16.08 0.88
N GLU A 104 -16.91 16.91 0.68
CA GLU A 104 -18.32 16.59 0.93
C GLU A 104 -19.15 16.41 -0.35
N THR A 105 -18.59 16.79 -1.51
CA THR A 105 -19.24 16.69 -2.82
C THR A 105 -18.38 15.93 -3.82
N VAL A 106 -19.02 15.32 -4.83
CA VAL A 106 -18.34 14.64 -5.94
C VAL A 106 -17.40 15.60 -6.67
N THR A 107 -17.86 16.83 -6.96
CA THR A 107 -17.06 17.86 -7.64
C THR A 107 -15.77 18.18 -6.89
N CYS A 108 -15.82 18.30 -5.56
CA CYS A 108 -14.61 18.49 -4.74
C CYS A 108 -13.61 17.34 -4.92
N VAL A 109 -14.08 16.08 -4.89
CA VAL A 109 -13.22 14.91 -5.07
C VAL A 109 -12.61 14.91 -6.48
N ASP A 110 -13.40 15.22 -7.51
CA ASP A 110 -12.94 15.30 -8.89
C ASP A 110 -11.88 16.40 -9.08
N GLU A 111 -12.02 17.55 -8.43
CA GLU A 111 -11.01 18.61 -8.42
C GLU A 111 -9.71 18.14 -7.76
N VAL A 112 -9.79 17.47 -6.61
CA VAL A 112 -8.61 16.88 -5.94
C VAL A 112 -7.92 15.85 -6.84
N PHE A 113 -8.69 15.09 -7.63
CA PHE A 113 -8.14 14.13 -8.60
C PHE A 113 -7.52 14.84 -9.80
N ALA A 114 -8.12 15.93 -10.27
CA ALA A 114 -7.56 16.75 -11.34
C ALA A 114 -6.26 17.44 -10.92
N ASP A 115 -6.19 17.95 -9.69
CA ASP A 115 -4.98 18.51 -9.11
C ASP A 115 -3.85 17.49 -9.05
N TRP A 116 -4.14 16.24 -8.67
CA TRP A 116 -3.17 15.15 -8.69
C TRP A 116 -2.56 14.96 -10.08
N ARG A 117 -3.41 14.86 -11.12
CA ARG A 117 -2.96 14.64 -12.51
C ARG A 117 -2.15 15.80 -13.08
N ARG A 118 -2.36 17.02 -12.58
CA ARG A 118 -1.61 18.21 -12.99
C ARG A 118 -0.28 18.36 -12.26
N MET A 119 -0.07 17.62 -11.17
CA MET A 119 1.17 17.73 -10.41
C MET A 119 2.34 17.19 -11.25
N PRO A 120 3.37 18.00 -11.52
CA PRO A 120 4.54 17.51 -12.23
C PRO A 120 5.23 16.43 -11.39
N ALA A 121 5.77 15.40 -12.05
CA ALA A 121 6.63 14.43 -11.38
C ALA A 121 7.78 15.19 -10.70
N ARG A 122 7.83 15.15 -9.37
CA ARG A 122 8.89 15.84 -8.61
C ARG A 122 10.20 15.07 -8.79
N ARG A 123 11.33 15.76 -8.63
CA ARG A 123 12.63 15.09 -8.58
C ARG A 123 12.63 14.05 -7.45
N PRO A 124 13.34 12.93 -7.59
CA PRO A 124 13.49 11.97 -6.51
C PRO A 124 13.90 12.69 -5.24
N VAL A 125 13.12 12.52 -4.18
CA VAL A 125 13.48 12.96 -2.84
C VAL A 125 14.66 12.08 -2.45
N GLU A 126 15.85 12.68 -2.41
CA GLU A 126 17.02 12.09 -1.77
C GLU A 126 16.66 11.91 -0.29
N HIS A 127 16.12 10.75 0.04
CA HIS A 127 16.07 10.31 1.42
C HIS A 127 17.54 10.09 1.80
N PRO A 128 18.08 10.79 2.82
CA PRO A 128 19.36 10.39 3.36
C PRO A 128 19.16 8.96 3.85
N VAL A 129 19.64 8.02 3.05
CA VAL A 129 19.90 6.66 3.49
C VAL A 129 20.90 6.87 4.60
N THR A 130 20.42 6.96 5.85
CA THR A 130 21.25 6.66 6.99
C THR A 130 21.80 5.29 6.66
N ALA A 131 23.06 5.28 6.26
CA ALA A 131 23.80 4.08 5.96
C ALA A 131 23.51 3.16 7.13
N ARG A 132 22.69 2.13 6.90
CA ARG A 132 22.60 1.02 7.80
C ARG A 132 24.00 0.42 7.69
N THR A 133 24.87 0.86 8.59
CA THR A 133 26.16 0.31 8.85
C THR A 133 25.91 -1.18 9.06
N MET A 134 26.05 -1.98 8.01
CA MET A 134 26.29 -3.39 8.15
C MET A 134 27.73 -3.50 8.65
N ALA A 135 27.92 -3.10 9.90
CA ALA A 135 29.05 -3.51 10.71
C ALA A 135 28.64 -4.82 11.40
N SER A 136 29.58 -5.77 11.35
CA SER A 136 29.55 -7.11 11.95
C SER A 136 28.64 -8.09 11.20
N THR A 137 29.18 -9.07 10.46
CA THR A 137 30.14 -10.05 10.99
C THR A 137 31.11 -10.51 9.89
N ALA A 138 32.32 -9.94 9.85
CA ALA A 138 33.46 -10.56 9.17
C ALA A 138 34.11 -11.57 10.13
N ASN A 139 33.51 -12.75 10.29
CA ASN A 139 34.21 -13.90 10.88
C ASN A 139 34.97 -14.62 9.76
N ARG A 140 36.13 -14.07 9.39
CA ARG A 140 37.13 -14.76 8.56
C ARG A 140 38.10 -15.47 9.51
N PRO A 141 38.22 -16.81 9.49
CA PRO A 141 39.20 -17.50 10.30
C PRO A 141 40.63 -17.14 9.82
N PRO A 142 41.63 -17.04 10.73
CA PRO A 142 43.00 -16.75 10.36
C PRO A 142 43.61 -17.91 9.57
N THR A 143 44.18 -17.59 8.41
CA THR A 143 44.98 -18.50 7.58
C THR A 143 46.23 -18.90 8.35
N ILE A 144 46.33 -20.17 8.74
CA ILE A 144 47.57 -20.78 9.23
C ILE A 144 48.20 -21.52 8.04
N ALA A 145 49.33 -21.02 7.55
CA ALA A 145 50.20 -21.76 6.62
C ALA A 145 51.30 -22.48 7.42
N PRO A 146 51.53 -23.79 7.22
CA PRO A 146 52.77 -24.44 7.64
C PRO A 146 53.77 -24.59 6.48
N ALA A 147 55.04 -24.63 6.89
CA ALA A 147 56.31 -24.43 6.19
C ALA A 147 56.64 -25.35 5.00
N PRO A 148 57.60 -24.94 4.12
CA PRO A 148 58.05 -25.75 2.99
C PRO A 148 58.92 -26.94 3.43
N ALA A 149 58.72 -28.08 2.76
CA ALA A 149 59.52 -29.29 2.95
C ALA A 149 60.95 -29.14 2.39
N PRO A 150 61.98 -29.70 3.04
CA PRO A 150 63.34 -29.70 2.53
C PRO A 150 63.58 -30.85 1.53
N ALA A 151 64.31 -30.58 0.46
CA ALA A 151 64.95 -31.54 -0.46
C ALA A 151 66.48 -31.47 -0.26
N PRO A 152 67.32 -32.44 -0.68
CA PRO A 152 67.22 -33.26 -1.89
C PRO A 152 66.90 -34.76 -1.68
#